data_AF-A0A370IQS6-F1
#
_entry.id   AF-A0A370IQS6-F1
#
_cell.length_a   1.000
_cell.length_b   1.000
_cell.length_c   1.000
_cell.angle_alpha   90.00
_cell.angle_beta   90.00
_cell.angle_gamma   90.00
#
_symmetry.space_group_name_H-M   'P 1'
#
loop_
_entity.id
_entity.type
_entity.pdbx_description
1 polymer ?
#
loop_
_entity_poly.entity_id
_entity_poly.type
_entity_poly.pdbx_seq_one_letter_code
_entity_poly.pdbx_strand_id
1 'polypeptide(L)'
;MTLAYAQLGYDADRTPSPGPTDPSGVDEARETLRTSLVVAAADVDGEYAWGNREAAATAVREAIDADARRLAEDRAGEERSLAVAANGSAAGRWAGRNCPTGDGRDFGACRVEEGVVVQERANETTVVAAAFDVSVVAPGERSEVTVVVRPVA
;
A
#
# COMPACT_ATOMS: atom_id res chain seq x y z
N MET A 1 -26.55 -35.94 -7.04
CA MET A 1 -25.87 -35.49 -8.28
C MET A 1 -25.36 -34.08 -8.04
N THR A 2 -24.07 -33.94 -7.75
CA THR A 2 -23.39 -32.64 -7.61
C THR A 2 -22.94 -32.17 -8.99
N LEU A 3 -23.46 -31.03 -9.44
CA LEU A 3 -23.03 -30.40 -10.67
C LEU A 3 -21.87 -29.45 -10.32
N ALA A 4 -20.66 -29.79 -10.76
CA ALA A 4 -19.52 -28.89 -10.74
C ALA A 4 -19.63 -27.97 -11.97
N TYR A 5 -19.92 -26.69 -11.75
CA TYR A 5 -19.84 -25.69 -12.81
C TYR A 5 -18.38 -25.22 -12.94
N ALA A 6 -17.68 -25.73 -13.95
CA ALA A 6 -16.43 -25.16 -14.42
C ALA A 6 -16.76 -23.85 -15.15
N GLN A 7 -16.45 -22.70 -14.54
CA GLN A 7 -16.50 -21.42 -15.24
C GLN A 7 -15.23 -21.28 -16.09
N LEU A 8 -15.37 -21.61 -17.37
CA LEU A 8 -14.40 -21.33 -18.42
C LEU A 8 -14.37 -19.83 -18.68
N GLY A 9 -13.27 -19.17 -18.29
CA GLY A 9 -12.99 -17.79 -18.65
C GLY A 9 -12.71 -17.68 -20.15
N TYR A 10 -13.40 -16.76 -20.80
CA TYR A 10 -13.36 -16.46 -22.23
C TYR A 10 -12.12 -15.60 -22.56
N ASP A 11 -11.23 -16.11 -23.40
CA ASP A 11 -10.13 -15.35 -24.00
C ASP A 11 -10.60 -14.77 -25.35
N ALA A 12 -10.70 -13.44 -25.42
CA ALA A 12 -10.86 -12.73 -26.68
C ALA A 12 -9.66 -11.82 -26.91
N ASP A 13 -9.02 -12.06 -28.05
CA ASP A 13 -8.03 -11.25 -28.77
C ASP A 13 -7.68 -9.89 -28.14
N ARG A 14 -6.45 -9.78 -27.66
CA ARG A 14 -5.79 -8.48 -27.45
C ARG A 14 -4.57 -8.36 -28.35
N THR A 15 -4.61 -7.35 -29.22
CA THR A 15 -3.43 -6.71 -29.83
C THR A 15 -2.33 -6.48 -28.77
N PRO A 16 -1.03 -6.59 -29.12
CA PRO A 16 0.04 -6.55 -28.12
C PRO A 16 0.11 -5.18 -27.43
N SER A 17 -0.44 -5.10 -26.23
CA SER A 17 -0.23 -4.05 -25.23
C SER A 17 0.99 -4.44 -24.38
N PRO A 18 1.61 -3.54 -23.59
CA PRO A 18 2.78 -3.91 -22.77
C PRO A 18 2.42 -5.12 -21.89
N GLY A 19 3.41 -5.99 -21.66
CA GLY A 19 3.24 -7.41 -21.28
C GLY A 19 2.30 -7.72 -20.11
N PRO A 20 1.96 -9.01 -19.90
CA PRO A 20 0.80 -9.47 -19.12
C PRO A 20 0.84 -9.24 -17.61
N THR A 21 1.03 -8.00 -17.13
CA THR A 21 1.06 -7.60 -15.70
C THR A 21 0.40 -8.64 -14.80
N ASP A 22 1.16 -9.54 -14.14
CA ASP A 22 0.58 -10.58 -13.26
C ASP A 22 -0.34 -9.92 -12.22
N PRO A 23 -1.65 -9.90 -12.46
CA PRO A 23 -2.55 -9.09 -11.65
C PRO A 23 -2.75 -9.76 -10.30
N SER A 24 -2.59 -11.09 -10.22
CA SER A 24 -2.75 -11.85 -9.00
C SER A 24 -1.66 -11.53 -7.97
N GLY A 25 -0.40 -11.43 -8.40
CA GLY A 25 0.70 -11.08 -7.51
C GLY A 25 0.63 -9.65 -6.98
N VAL A 26 0.18 -8.71 -7.82
CA VAL A 26 0.01 -7.30 -7.43
C VAL A 26 -1.18 -7.12 -6.48
N ASP A 27 -2.31 -7.77 -6.75
CA ASP A 27 -3.51 -7.68 -5.90
C ASP A 27 -3.27 -8.27 -4.51
N GLU A 28 -2.58 -9.41 -4.44
CA GLU A 28 -2.21 -10.00 -3.16
C GLU A 28 -1.22 -9.13 -2.39
N ALA A 29 -0.16 -8.64 -3.06
CA ALA A 29 0.79 -7.73 -2.42
C ALA A 29 0.08 -6.48 -1.89
N ARG A 30 -0.87 -5.92 -2.65
CA ARG A 30 -1.70 -4.79 -2.21
C ARG A 30 -2.53 -5.13 -0.97
N GLU A 31 -3.15 -6.30 -0.90
CA GLU A 31 -3.96 -6.70 0.26
C GLU A 31 -3.10 -6.98 1.50
N THR A 32 -1.92 -7.59 1.33
CA THR A 32 -0.94 -7.75 2.42
C THR A 32 -0.47 -6.38 2.92
N LEU A 33 -0.10 -5.46 2.03
CA LEU A 33 0.30 -4.09 2.41
C LEU A 33 -0.83 -3.32 3.09
N ARG A 34 -2.07 -3.51 2.65
CA ARG A 34 -3.24 -2.91 3.30
C ARG A 34 -3.41 -3.45 4.71
N THR A 35 -3.36 -4.77 4.88
CA THR A 35 -3.50 -5.42 6.20
C THR A 35 -2.40 -4.97 7.15
N SER A 36 -1.15 -4.93 6.66
CA SER A 36 0.00 -4.42 7.41
C SER A 36 -0.21 -2.96 7.83
N LEU A 37 -0.68 -2.10 6.93
CA LEU A 37 -0.98 -0.71 7.25
C LEU A 37 -2.09 -0.59 8.30
N VAL A 38 -3.13 -1.43 8.26
CA VAL A 38 -4.21 -1.42 9.26
C VAL A 38 -3.65 -1.73 10.65
N VAL A 39 -2.83 -2.77 10.77
CA VAL A 39 -2.20 -3.16 12.05
C VAL A 39 -1.25 -2.05 12.53
N ALA A 40 -0.33 -1.61 11.68
CA ALA A 40 0.63 -0.57 12.03
C ALA A 40 -0.05 0.77 12.38
N ALA A 41 -1.14 1.12 11.69
CA ALA A 41 -1.92 2.32 12.01
C ALA A 41 -2.59 2.21 13.39
N ALA A 42 -3.05 1.02 13.79
CA ALA A 42 -3.60 0.79 15.11
C ALA A 42 -2.53 0.85 16.21
N ASP A 43 -1.31 0.36 15.93
CA ASP A 43 -0.20 0.38 16.89
C ASP A 43 0.34 1.80 17.15
N VAL A 44 0.24 2.72 16.18
CA VAL A 44 0.67 4.12 16.35
C VAL A 44 -0.41 5.07 16.85
N ASP A 45 -1.68 4.66 16.81
CA ASP A 45 -2.81 5.51 17.22
C ASP A 45 -2.73 5.81 18.72
N GLY A 46 -2.69 7.09 19.07
CA GLY A 46 -2.52 7.56 20.46
C GLY A 46 -1.11 7.38 21.06
N GLU A 47 -0.20 6.67 20.40
CA GLU A 47 1.16 6.43 20.91
C GLU A 47 2.12 7.59 20.63
N TYR A 48 1.89 8.32 19.53
CA TYR A 48 2.78 9.40 19.08
C TYR A 48 2.08 10.76 19.07
N ALA A 49 2.56 11.68 19.90
CA ALA A 49 2.20 13.09 19.79
C ALA A 49 2.55 13.64 18.38
N TRP A 50 1.80 14.62 17.89
CA TRP A 50 1.99 15.20 16.55
C TRP A 50 3.40 15.77 16.28
N GLY A 51 4.07 16.25 17.34
CA GLY A 51 5.46 16.67 17.27
C GLY A 51 6.43 15.55 16.85
N ASN A 52 6.06 14.29 17.11
CA ASN A 52 6.82 13.07 16.83
C ASN A 52 6.28 12.30 15.61
N ARG A 53 5.51 12.95 14.73
CA ARG A 53 4.88 12.33 13.55
C ARG A 53 5.87 11.60 12.61
N GLU A 54 7.11 12.09 12.52
CA GLU A 54 8.16 11.43 11.73
C GLU A 54 8.49 10.06 12.32
N ALA A 55 8.62 9.95 13.64
CA ALA A 55 8.85 8.67 14.31
C ALA A 55 7.66 7.70 14.14
N ALA A 56 6.43 8.21 14.16
CA ALA A 56 5.24 7.40 13.88
C ALA A 56 5.25 6.85 12.44
N ALA A 57 5.61 7.70 11.47
CA ALA A 57 5.73 7.29 10.06
C ALA A 57 6.85 6.26 9.86
N THR A 58 8.01 6.45 10.50
CA THR A 58 9.10 5.48 10.50
C THR A 58 8.65 4.13 11.06
N ALA A 59 7.95 4.11 12.21
CA ALA A 59 7.45 2.87 12.81
C ALA A 59 6.50 2.11 11.87
N VAL A 60 5.58 2.82 11.22
CA VAL A 60 4.66 2.25 10.21
C VAL A 60 5.44 1.69 9.03
N ARG A 61 6.42 2.44 8.51
CA ARG A 61 7.26 1.99 7.40
C ARG A 61 8.04 0.74 7.77
N GLU A 62 8.62 0.68 8.97
CA GLU A 62 9.37 -0.49 9.45
C GLU A 62 8.51 -1.75 9.55
N ALA A 63 7.28 -1.61 10.06
CA ALA A 63 6.32 -2.72 10.11
C ALA A 63 5.99 -3.23 8.69
N ILE A 64 5.70 -2.32 7.77
CA ILE A 64 5.37 -2.65 6.38
C ILE A 64 6.57 -3.27 5.65
N ASP A 65 7.78 -2.72 5.83
CA ASP A 65 9.01 -3.25 5.24
C ASP A 65 9.34 -4.65 5.77
N ALA A 66 9.02 -4.93 7.04
CA ALA A 66 9.15 -6.28 7.59
C ALA A 66 8.16 -7.25 6.95
N ASP A 67 6.91 -6.85 6.77
CA ASP A 67 5.86 -7.68 6.16
C ASP A 67 6.12 -7.93 4.67
N ALA A 68 6.55 -6.90 3.95
CA ALA A 68 6.92 -7.01 2.54
C ALA A 68 8.11 -7.94 2.33
N ARG A 69 9.11 -7.90 3.22
CA ARG A 69 10.25 -8.85 3.19
C ARG A 69 9.81 -10.27 3.43
N ARG A 70 8.94 -10.51 4.42
CA ARG A 70 8.37 -11.85 4.66
C ARG A 70 7.63 -12.38 3.44
N LEU A 71 6.78 -11.55 2.82
CA LEU A 71 6.07 -11.93 1.60
C LEU A 71 7.03 -12.23 0.43
N ALA A 72 8.10 -11.45 0.28
CA ALA A 72 9.11 -11.67 -0.75
C ALA A 72 9.91 -12.97 -0.51
N GLU A 73 10.21 -13.30 0.74
CA GLU A 73 10.88 -14.56 1.15
C GLU A 73 10.00 -15.78 0.85
N ASP A 74 8.70 -15.71 1.19
CA ASP A 74 7.74 -16.78 0.89
C ASP A 74 7.62 -17.04 -0.63
N ARG A 75 7.80 -15.99 -1.44
CA ARG A 75 7.72 -16.04 -2.91
C ARG A 75 9.01 -16.47 -3.60
N ALA A 76 10.15 -16.38 -2.93
CA ALA A 76 11.46 -16.66 -3.55
C ALA A 76 11.58 -18.10 -4.10
N GLY A 77 10.78 -19.04 -3.59
CA GLY A 77 10.69 -20.42 -4.08
C GLY A 77 9.91 -20.60 -5.38
N GLU A 78 9.20 -19.58 -5.87
CA GLU A 78 8.26 -19.67 -7.01
C GLU A 78 8.83 -19.11 -8.33
N GLU A 79 10.15 -18.93 -8.43
CA GLU A 79 10.82 -18.22 -9.54
C GLU A 79 10.33 -16.78 -9.73
N ARG A 80 9.72 -16.21 -8.68
CA ARG A 80 9.15 -14.86 -8.64
C ARG A 80 9.87 -14.02 -7.59
N SER A 81 10.16 -12.77 -7.89
CA SER A 81 10.62 -11.80 -6.88
C SER A 81 9.61 -10.67 -6.73
N LEU A 82 9.42 -10.25 -5.48
CA LEU A 82 8.58 -9.12 -5.09
C LEU A 82 9.47 -8.09 -4.42
N ALA A 83 9.38 -6.83 -4.83
CA ALA A 83 9.97 -5.72 -4.10
C ALA A 83 8.95 -4.60 -3.90
N VAL A 84 8.97 -4.01 -2.71
CA VAL A 84 8.08 -2.91 -2.31
C VAL A 84 8.96 -1.73 -1.89
N ALA A 85 8.62 -0.54 -2.36
CA ALA A 85 9.30 0.70 -2.00
C ALA A 85 8.28 1.80 -1.67
N ALA A 86 8.53 2.61 -0.64
CA ALA A 86 7.67 3.74 -0.33
C ALA A 86 7.74 4.83 -1.42
N ASN A 87 6.59 5.41 -1.78
CA ASN A 87 6.48 6.43 -2.82
C ASN A 87 5.93 7.76 -2.26
N GLY A 88 6.85 8.62 -1.82
CA GLY A 88 6.51 9.98 -1.32
C GLY A 88 5.79 10.85 -2.35
N SER A 89 6.08 10.69 -3.65
CA SER A 89 5.41 11.46 -4.69
C SER A 89 3.94 11.07 -4.86
N ALA A 90 3.64 9.77 -4.81
CA ALA A 90 2.30 9.24 -4.90
C ALA A 90 1.49 9.56 -3.64
N ALA A 91 2.12 9.46 -2.47
CA ALA A 91 1.55 9.89 -1.19
C ALA A 91 1.20 11.39 -1.22
N GLY A 92 2.11 12.25 -1.70
CA GLY A 92 1.85 13.68 -1.87
C GLY A 92 0.70 13.99 -2.82
N ARG A 93 0.67 13.31 -3.98
CA ARG A 93 -0.44 13.42 -4.93
C ARG A 93 -1.77 12.97 -4.31
N TRP A 94 -1.77 11.89 -3.53
CA TRP A 94 -2.96 11.42 -2.84
C TRP A 94 -3.41 12.41 -1.77
N ALA A 95 -2.49 12.91 -0.94
CA ALA A 95 -2.77 13.87 0.13
C ALA A 95 -3.38 15.15 -0.44
N GLY A 96 -2.81 15.70 -1.53
CA GLY A 96 -3.34 16.91 -2.16
C GLY A 96 -4.77 16.79 -2.71
N ARG A 97 -5.24 15.57 -2.98
CA ARG A 97 -6.61 15.31 -3.47
C ARG A 97 -7.59 14.91 -2.37
N ASN A 98 -7.12 14.26 -1.31
CA ASN A 98 -7.99 13.61 -0.32
C ASN A 98 -7.96 14.29 1.05
N CYS A 99 -6.94 15.11 1.33
CA CYS A 99 -6.84 15.79 2.61
C CYS A 99 -7.63 17.09 2.63
N PRO A 100 -8.32 17.38 3.75
CA PRO A 100 -9.06 18.64 3.91
C PRO A 100 -8.09 19.84 3.86
N THR A 101 -8.54 20.92 3.23
CA THR A 101 -7.81 22.19 3.10
C THR A 101 -8.70 23.36 3.53
N GLY A 102 -8.10 24.52 3.80
CA GLY A 102 -8.84 25.72 4.20
C GLY A 102 -9.20 25.79 5.69
N ASP A 103 -9.76 26.93 6.09
CA ASP A 103 -10.18 27.18 7.47
C ASP A 103 -11.47 26.42 7.81
N GLY A 104 -11.65 26.03 9.07
CA GLY A 104 -12.84 25.28 9.53
C GLY A 104 -12.75 23.74 9.38
N ARG A 105 -11.54 23.20 9.26
CA ARG A 105 -11.29 21.74 9.24
C ARG A 105 -11.37 21.13 10.64
N ASP A 106 -12.04 19.98 10.75
CA ASP A 106 -12.19 19.22 12.01
C ASP A 106 -10.87 18.66 12.53
N PHE A 107 -9.91 18.45 11.64
CA PHE A 107 -8.58 17.90 11.92
C PHE A 107 -7.48 18.79 11.34
N GLY A 108 -6.24 18.58 11.81
CA GLY A 108 -5.10 19.30 11.28
C GLY A 108 -4.77 18.93 9.83
N ALA A 109 -3.79 19.64 9.27
CA ALA A 109 -3.35 19.41 7.90
C ALA A 109 -2.63 18.06 7.78
N CYS A 110 -2.83 17.37 6.67
CA CYS A 110 -2.03 16.19 6.37
C CYS A 110 -0.56 16.55 6.14
N ARG A 111 0.33 15.64 6.54
CA ARG A 111 1.75 15.65 6.20
C ARG A 111 2.11 14.33 5.54
N VAL A 112 3.08 14.39 4.65
CA VAL A 112 3.66 13.19 4.03
C VAL A 112 5.05 13.03 4.59
N GLU A 113 5.26 11.93 5.29
CA GLU A 113 6.52 11.56 5.91
C GLU A 113 6.89 10.18 5.37
N GLU A 114 8.03 10.06 4.68
CA GLU A 114 8.53 8.79 4.14
C GLU A 114 7.53 7.97 3.28
N GLY A 115 6.59 8.62 2.58
CA GLY A 115 5.57 7.92 1.79
C GLY A 115 4.31 7.49 2.58
N VAL A 116 4.29 7.77 3.88
CA VAL A 116 3.12 7.67 4.76
C VAL A 116 2.45 9.03 4.86
N VAL A 117 1.13 9.06 4.77
CA VAL A 117 0.31 10.25 4.97
C VAL A 117 -0.25 10.20 6.38
N VAL A 118 0.11 11.19 7.19
CA VAL A 118 -0.32 11.37 8.57
C VAL A 118 -1.13 12.64 8.73
N GLN A 119 -2.00 12.67 9.74
CA GLN A 119 -2.86 13.79 10.07
C GLN A 119 -2.86 14.02 11.58
N GLU A 120 -2.84 15.28 11.98
CA GLU A 120 -3.00 15.67 13.38
C GLU A 120 -4.46 15.55 13.80
N ARG A 121 -4.70 14.78 14.87
CA ARG A 121 -6.01 14.66 15.54
C ARG A 121 -5.79 14.76 17.04
N ALA A 122 -6.44 15.72 17.69
CA ALA A 122 -6.28 15.95 19.13
C ALA A 122 -4.81 16.02 19.62
N ASN A 123 -3.92 16.62 18.81
CA ASN A 123 -2.47 16.71 19.07
C ASN A 123 -1.71 15.36 19.01
N GLU A 124 -2.34 14.33 18.43
CA GLU A 124 -1.80 13.00 18.18
C GLU A 124 -1.60 12.78 16.67
N THR A 125 -0.74 11.82 16.33
CA THR A 125 -0.45 11.44 14.95
C THR A 125 -1.35 10.29 14.52
N THR A 126 -2.23 10.53 13.55
CA THR A 126 -3.07 9.48 12.95
C THR A 126 -2.61 9.19 11.53
N VAL A 127 -2.43 7.92 11.19
CA VAL A 127 -2.12 7.48 9.81
C VAL A 127 -3.41 7.44 8.98
N VAL A 128 -3.39 8.02 7.78
CA VAL A 128 -4.58 8.07 6.91
C VAL A 128 -4.40 7.38 5.56
N ALA A 129 -3.16 7.24 5.09
CA ALA A 129 -2.80 6.48 3.90
C ALA A 129 -1.30 6.19 3.86
N ALA A 130 -0.87 5.26 3.01
CA ALA A 130 0.52 5.10 2.60
C ALA A 130 0.57 4.71 1.12
N ALA A 131 1.62 5.14 0.42
CA ALA A 131 1.80 4.86 -1.00
C ALA A 131 3.09 4.08 -1.24
N PHE A 132 3.02 3.06 -2.09
CA PHE A 132 4.12 2.16 -2.40
C PHE A 132 4.20 1.90 -3.89
N ASP A 133 5.42 1.70 -4.39
CA ASP A 133 5.67 1.07 -5.68
C ASP A 133 5.94 -0.41 -5.43
N VAL A 134 5.18 -1.26 -6.11
CA VAL A 134 5.28 -2.72 -6.05
C VAL A 134 5.82 -3.20 -7.37
N SER A 135 6.92 -3.94 -7.33
CA SER A 135 7.51 -4.58 -8.50
C SER A 135 7.50 -6.09 -8.34
N VAL A 136 6.98 -6.78 -9.35
CA VAL A 136 6.96 -8.24 -9.45
C VAL A 136 7.80 -8.63 -10.66
N VAL A 137 8.77 -9.52 -10.47
CA VAL A 137 9.57 -10.09 -11.56
C VAL A 137 9.31 -11.59 -11.61
N ALA A 138 8.93 -12.08 -12.78
CA ALA A 138 8.71 -13.49 -13.08
C ALA A 138 9.47 -13.87 -14.36
N PRO A 139 9.60 -15.16 -14.71
CA PRO A 139 10.30 -15.57 -15.93
C PRO A 139 9.63 -14.97 -17.18
N GLY A 140 10.34 -14.05 -17.84
CA GLY A 140 9.86 -13.37 -19.05
C GLY A 140 8.95 -12.17 -18.81
N GLU A 141 8.68 -11.79 -17.55
CA GLU A 141 7.75 -10.71 -17.23
C GLU A 141 8.23 -9.84 -16.06
N ARG A 142 7.99 -8.53 -16.16
CA ARG A 142 8.15 -7.58 -15.06
C ARG A 142 6.94 -6.66 -15.02
N SER A 143 6.41 -6.49 -13.82
CA SER A 143 5.25 -5.66 -13.51
C SER A 143 5.66 -4.63 -12.47
N GLU A 144 5.30 -3.37 -12.67
CA GLU A 144 5.50 -2.30 -11.68
C GLU A 144 4.22 -1.48 -11.55
N VAL A 145 3.71 -1.37 -10.33
CA VAL A 145 2.45 -0.70 -10.04
C VAL A 145 2.60 0.15 -8.78
N THR A 146 2.17 1.40 -8.86
CA THR A 146 2.00 2.25 -7.68
C THR A 146 0.65 1.96 -7.02
N VAL A 147 0.67 1.57 -5.75
CA VAL A 147 -0.51 1.33 -4.92
C VAL A 147 -0.61 2.37 -3.82
N VAL A 148 -1.83 2.79 -3.49
CA VAL A 148 -2.12 3.58 -2.29
C VAL A 148 -3.08 2.77 -1.43
N VAL A 149 -2.68 2.51 -0.20
CA VAL A 149 -3.45 1.76 0.79
C VAL A 149 -3.91 2.70 1.91
N ARG A 150 -5.04 2.36 2.53
CA ARG A 150 -5.68 3.13 3.60
C ARG A 150 -6.06 2.21 4.75
N PRO A 151 -5.93 2.66 6.01
CA PRO A 151 -6.29 1.86 7.18
C PRO A 151 -7.81 1.73 7.38
N VAL A 152 -8.61 2.59 6.73
CA VAL A 152 -10.09 2.51 6.76
C VAL A 152 -10.63 2.19 5.36
N ALA A 153 -11.62 1.30 5.30
CA ALA A 153 -12.34 0.93 4.08
C ALA A 153 -13.30 2.04 3.63
#